data_AF-A0A9P5PG61-F1
#
_entry.id   AF-A0A9P5PG61-F1
#
_cell.length_a   1.000
_cell.length_b   1.000
_cell.length_c   1.000
_cell.angle_alpha   90.00
_cell.angle_beta   90.00
_cell.angle_gamma   90.00
#
_symmetry.space_group_name_H-M   'P 1'
#
loop_
_entity.id
_entity.type
_entity.pdbx_description
1 polymer ?
#
loop_
_entity_poly.entity_id
_entity_poly.type
_entity_poly.pdbx_seq_one_letter_code
_entity_poly.pdbx_strand_id
1 'polypeptide(L)'
;WKDSLHNFQHNWIALILDGQHVLGFTATGDGKYSLFIVPILVHLELSSSPMEYPLFPVWKHPVGLEIMPTKGLATSFTYMFPG
;
A
#
# COMPACT_ATOMS: atom_id res chain seq x y z
N TRP A 1 2.78 -13.51 -4.80
CA TRP A 1 4.04 -12.85 -5.18
C TRP A 1 5.13 -13.89 -5.31
N LYS A 2 5.95 -13.86 -6.36
CA LYS A 2 7.08 -14.79 -6.54
C LYS A 2 8.46 -14.09 -6.47
N ASP A 3 8.56 -12.83 -6.90
CA ASP A 3 9.87 -12.17 -7.16
C ASP A 3 10.00 -10.70 -6.69
N SER A 4 9.43 -10.33 -5.52
CA SER A 4 9.48 -8.95 -4.96
C SER A 4 8.57 -7.90 -5.64
N LEU A 5 8.62 -6.66 -5.15
CA LEU A 5 7.96 -5.48 -5.72
C LEU A 5 8.60 -5.07 -7.06
N HIS A 6 7.78 -4.61 -8.01
CA HIS A 6 8.27 -4.00 -9.25
C HIS A 6 8.85 -2.61 -8.98
N ASN A 7 9.77 -2.15 -9.84
CA ASN A 7 10.44 -0.85 -9.69
C ASN A 7 9.46 0.33 -9.53
N PHE A 8 8.37 0.34 -10.29
CA PHE A 8 7.38 1.42 -10.18
C PHE A 8 6.66 1.41 -8.82
N GLN A 9 6.42 0.22 -8.26
CA GLN A 9 5.77 0.06 -6.96
C GLN A 9 6.66 0.62 -5.87
N HIS A 10 7.97 0.31 -5.89
CA HIS A 10 8.94 0.88 -4.95
C HIS A 10 8.91 2.41 -4.94
N ASN A 11 9.04 3.04 -6.13
CA ASN A 11 9.09 4.49 -6.24
C ASN A 11 7.80 5.14 -5.75
N TRP A 12 6.65 4.59 -6.11
CA TRP A 12 5.37 5.19 -5.73
C TRP A 12 4.99 4.94 -4.28
N ILE A 13 5.35 3.79 -3.72
CA ILE A 13 5.18 3.50 -2.28
C ILE A 13 5.99 4.51 -1.45
N ALA A 14 7.22 4.82 -1.85
CA ALA A 14 8.03 5.84 -1.16
C ALA A 14 7.34 7.22 -1.18
N LEU A 15 6.82 7.66 -2.33
CA LEU A 15 6.07 8.92 -2.43
C LEU A 15 4.83 8.93 -1.54
N ILE A 16 4.09 7.83 -1.47
CA ILE A 16 2.89 7.71 -0.63
C ILE A 16 3.26 7.77 0.86
N LEU A 17 4.33 7.09 1.25
CA LEU A 17 4.85 7.11 2.63
C LEU A 17 5.37 8.49 3.04
N ASP A 18 5.87 9.29 2.08
CA ASP A 18 6.22 10.69 2.27
C ASP A 18 4.99 11.64 2.29
N GLY A 19 3.77 11.08 2.21
CA GLY A 19 2.52 11.84 2.24
C GLY A 19 2.21 12.57 0.93
N GLN A 20 2.87 12.21 -0.18
CA GLN A 20 2.62 12.83 -1.48
C GLN A 20 1.43 12.21 -2.22
N HIS A 21 0.79 13.02 -3.07
CA HIS A 21 -0.27 12.56 -3.96
C HIS A 21 0.32 11.96 -5.24
N VAL A 22 -0.12 10.75 -5.61
CA VAL A 22 0.34 10.04 -6.81
C VAL A 22 -0.82 9.90 -7.80
N LEU A 23 -0.60 10.35 -9.04
CA LEU A 23 -1.44 10.03 -10.19
C LEU A 23 -0.71 9.02 -11.08
N GLY A 24 -1.24 7.81 -11.17
CA GLY A 24 -0.61 6.70 -11.90
C GLY A 24 -1.49 6.14 -13.01
N PHE A 25 -0.87 5.80 -14.13
CA PHE A 25 -1.47 5.01 -15.20
C PHE A 25 -0.75 3.66 -15.28
N THR A 26 -1.46 2.57 -15.00
CA THR A 26 -0.91 1.20 -14.97
C THR A 26 -1.85 0.24 -15.68
N ALA A 27 -1.33 -0.85 -16.24
CA ALA A 27 -2.18 -1.89 -16.81
C ALA A 27 -2.87 -2.73 -15.73
N THR A 28 -3.96 -3.40 -16.10
CA THR A 28 -4.61 -4.37 -15.23
C THR A 28 -3.68 -5.56 -15.03
N GLY A 29 -3.45 -5.96 -13.78
CA GLY A 29 -2.53 -7.05 -13.43
C GLY A 29 -1.13 -6.60 -13.02
N ASP A 30 -0.76 -5.32 -13.19
CA ASP A 30 0.57 -4.79 -12.83
C ASP A 30 0.87 -4.78 -11.32
N GLY A 31 -0.09 -5.20 -10.48
CA GLY A 31 0.09 -5.25 -9.03
C GLY A 31 -0.05 -3.88 -8.34
N LYS A 32 -0.77 -2.93 -8.94
CA LYS A 32 -1.09 -1.61 -8.32
C LYS A 32 -1.70 -1.69 -6.91
N TYR A 33 -2.27 -2.83 -6.55
CA TYR A 33 -2.75 -3.16 -5.21
C TYR A 33 -1.69 -2.94 -4.12
N SER A 34 -0.43 -3.22 -4.43
CA SER A 34 0.71 -3.01 -3.52
C SER A 34 0.85 -1.56 -3.07
N LEU A 35 0.45 -0.60 -3.90
CA LEU A 35 0.52 0.83 -3.61
C LEU A 35 -0.37 1.24 -2.44
N PHE A 36 -1.42 0.47 -2.14
CA PHE A 36 -2.34 0.75 -1.05
C PHE A 36 -1.98 -0.03 0.21
N ILE A 37 -1.67 -1.33 0.08
CA ILE A 37 -1.43 -2.16 1.26
C ILE A 37 -0.05 -1.98 1.87
N VAL A 38 1.00 -1.83 1.04
CA VAL A 38 2.38 -1.76 1.57
C VAL A 38 2.55 -0.55 2.49
N PRO A 39 2.08 0.67 2.16
CA PRO A 39 2.16 1.79 3.09
C PRO A 39 1.48 1.56 4.44
N ILE A 40 0.33 0.87 4.45
CA ILE A 40 -0.38 0.51 5.68
C ILE A 40 0.48 -0.45 6.51
N LEU A 41 1.01 -1.51 5.88
CA LEU A 41 1.86 -2.50 6.56
C LEU A 41 3.13 -1.86 7.13
N VAL A 42 3.75 -0.93 6.40
CA VAL A 42 4.92 -0.17 6.86
C VAL A 42 4.59 0.61 8.13
N HIS A 43 3.47 1.35 8.16
CA HIS A 43 3.07 2.07 9.38
C HIS A 43 2.74 1.15 10.55
N LEU A 44 2.14 -0.03 10.31
CA LEU A 44 1.86 -1.02 11.35
C LEU A 44 3.16 -1.61 11.93
N GLU A 45 4.10 -1.97 11.07
CA GLU A 45 5.41 -2.55 11.47
C GLU A 45 6.28 -1.54 12.22
N LEU A 46 6.35 -0.30 11.73
CA LEU A 46 7.07 0.76 12.43
C LEU A 46 6.41 1.13 13.77
N SER A 47 5.09 0.96 13.88
CA SER A 47 4.36 1.16 15.13
C SER A 47 4.59 0.04 16.15
N SER A 48 4.78 -1.20 15.70
CA SER A 48 4.98 -2.36 16.58
C SER A 48 6.41 -2.44 17.13
N SER A 49 7.40 -2.02 16.34
CA SER A 49 8.82 -2.16 16.68
C SER A 49 9.62 -0.85 16.48
N PRO A 50 9.25 0.27 17.13
CA PRO A 50 9.83 1.59 16.82
C PRO A 50 11.34 1.73 17.13
N MET A 51 11.91 0.83 17.95
CA MET A 51 13.33 0.83 18.30
C MET A 51 14.22 0.15 17.25
N GLU A 52 13.64 -0.64 16.34
CA GLU A 52 14.38 -1.40 15.33
C GLU A 52 14.64 -0.59 14.05
N TYR A 53 13.99 0.56 13.91
CA TYR A 53 14.00 1.37 12.71
C TYR A 53 14.49 2.80 13.01
N PRO A 54 15.10 3.49 12.03
CA PRO A 54 15.39 4.91 12.15
C PRO A 54 14.10 5.72 12.34
N LEU A 55 14.24 6.94 12.87
CA LEU A 55 13.10 7.85 13.03
C LEU A 55 12.38 8.04 11.69
N PHE A 56 11.11 7.62 11.67
CA PHE A 56 10.24 7.69 10.51
C PHE A 56 8.87 8.27 10.95
N PRO A 57 8.20 9.11 10.14
CA PRO A 57 6.85 9.57 10.45
C PRO A 57 5.85 8.40 10.41
N VAL A 58 5.31 8.00 11.55
CA VAL A 58 4.39 6.86 11.64
C VAL A 58 2.97 7.31 11.93
N TRP A 59 2.01 6.80 11.16
CA TRP A 59 0.59 6.92 11.48
C TRP A 59 0.16 5.77 12.38
N LYS A 60 -0.23 6.08 13.62
CA LYS A 60 -0.61 5.09 14.64
C LYS A 60 -1.85 4.25 14.26
N HIS A 61 -2.74 4.81 13.44
CA HIS A 61 -3.93 4.14 12.92
C HIS A 61 -4.00 4.37 11.41
N PRO A 62 -3.21 3.64 10.61
CA PRO A 62 -3.20 3.82 9.18
C PRO A 62 -4.51 3.28 8.59
N VAL A 63 -5.33 4.17 8.01
CA VAL A 63 -6.60 3.81 7.37
C VAL A 63 -6.53 4.20 5.89
N GLY A 64 -6.86 3.25 5.02
CA GLY A 64 -7.02 3.48 3.58
C GLY A 64 -8.49 3.47 3.18
N LEU A 65 -8.90 4.42 2.33
CA LEU A 65 -10.19 4.40 1.64
C LEU A 65 -9.94 4.19 0.15
N GLU A 66 -10.51 3.12 -0.39
CA GLU A 66 -10.47 2.84 -1.82
C GLU A 66 -11.85 3.04 -2.42
N ILE A 67 -11.92 3.88 -3.46
CA ILE A 67 -13.16 4.14 -4.20
C ILE A 67 -13.07 3.40 -5.53
N MET A 68 -13.93 2.41 -5.71
CA MET A 68 -13.96 1.59 -6.91
C MET A 68 -15.20 1.89 -7.75
N PRO A 69 -15.09 1.92 -9.09
CA PRO A 69 -16.22 2.18 -9.97
C PRO A 69 -17.23 1.02 -10.03
N THR A 70 -16.83 -0.22 -9.72
CA THR A 70 -17.71 -1.39 -9.81
C THR A 70 -17.59 -2.33 -8.62
N LYS A 71 -18.71 -2.99 -8.26
CA LYS A 71 -18.75 -4.00 -7.20
C LYS A 71 -17.85 -5.19 -7.49
N GLY A 72 -17.79 -5.65 -8.75
CA GLY A 72 -16.97 -6.80 -9.14
C GLY A 72 -15.48 -6.60 -8.84
N LEU A 73 -14.97 -5.37 -9.00
CA LEU A 73 -13.60 -5.03 -8.61
C LEU A 73 -13.44 -5.02 -7.09
N ALA A 74 -14.36 -4.40 -6.35
CA ALA A 74 -14.30 -4.37 -4.89
C ALA A 74 -14.29 -5.77 -4.28
N THR A 75 -15.05 -6.70 -4.85
CA THR A 75 -15.08 -8.10 -4.43
C THR A 75 -13.72 -8.79 -4.62
N SER A 76 -13.01 -8.54 -5.72
CA SER A 76 -11.66 -9.08 -5.92
C SER A 76 -10.65 -8.58 -4.89
N PHE A 77 -10.82 -7.37 -4.36
CA PHE A 77 -9.99 -6.84 -3.27
C PHE A 77 -10.28 -7.52 -1.94
N THR A 78 -11.55 -7.67 -1.56
CA THR A 78 -11.93 -8.28 -0.28
C THR A 78 -11.44 -9.73 -0.18
N TYR A 79 -11.53 -10.52 -1.25
CA TYR A 79 -11.02 -11.91 -1.22
C TYR A 79 -9.50 -12.03 -1.14
N MET A 80 -8.76 -10.95 -1.40
CA MET A 80 -7.30 -10.94 -1.25
C MET A 80 -6.86 -10.79 0.22
N PHE A 81 -7.74 -10.32 1.09
CA PHE A 81 -7.52 -10.17 2.53
C PHE A 81 -8.66 -10.84 3.29
N PRO A 82 -8.62 -12.17 3.51
CA PRO A 82 -9.57 -12.79 4.40
C PRO A 82 -9.38 -12.18 5.79
N GLY A 83 -10.44 -11.54 6.29
CA GLY A 83 -10.51 -11.01 7.65
C GLY A 83 -10.44 -12.09 8.71
#